data_AF-A0AAU3ZYA8-F1
#
_entry.id   AF-A0AAU3ZYA8-F1
#
_cell.length_a   1.000
_cell.length_b   1.000
_cell.length_c   1.000
_cell.angle_alpha   90.00
_cell.angle_beta   90.00
_cell.angle_gamma   90.00
#
_symmetry.space_group_name_H-M   'P 1'
#
loop_
_entity.id
_entity.type
_entity.pdbx_description
1 polymer ?
#
loop_
_entity_poly.entity_id
_entity_poly.type
_entity_poly.pdbx_seq_one_letter_code
_entity_poly.pdbx_strand_id
1 'polypeptide(L)'
;MSSTLTPLAPEARAAYGVFATFPRRRSAADVLIERITLMQAYAAVRAPYTRVWMEAASQLTGAIEATRAAVDTPLISGRPIRRAAVAIVVDAIVAFEKAHSRYLPHDDHGRYTPEPGTEYDFSVSDVGRAAVQILGPVWHAESTPWGVGAYLQLQDESDGYLLAVDTEGDPSTHGDLYLVDDMGSRTYLPEACASDGLPALAELVATTVRGLNDAN
;
A
#
# COMPACT_ATOMS: atom_id res chain seq x y z
N MET A 1 -6.50 -1.00 -11.79
CA MET A 1 -5.67 -2.05 -11.18
C MET A 1 -5.37 -1.58 -9.77
N SER A 2 -6.12 -2.08 -8.79
CA SER A 2 -6.05 -1.59 -7.40
C SER A 2 -4.67 -1.85 -6.81
N SER A 3 -4.11 -0.81 -6.17
CA SER A 3 -2.85 -0.84 -5.44
C SER A 3 -2.98 -1.67 -4.16
N THR A 4 -2.91 -3.00 -4.27
CA THR A 4 -2.90 -3.94 -3.12
C THR A 4 -1.47 -4.16 -2.64
N LEU A 5 -0.82 -3.11 -2.15
CA LEU A 5 0.62 -3.15 -1.88
C LEU A 5 1.00 -3.60 -0.46
N THR A 6 0.03 -3.90 0.42
CA THR A 6 0.32 -4.11 1.85
C THR A 6 -0.03 -5.49 2.46
N PRO A 7 -0.97 -6.34 1.97
CA PRO A 7 -1.28 -7.59 2.67
C PRO A 7 -0.52 -8.85 2.17
N LEU A 8 0.34 -8.76 1.15
CA LEU A 8 0.91 -9.95 0.49
C LEU A 8 1.66 -10.91 1.44
N ALA A 9 2.59 -10.39 2.25
CA ALA A 9 3.36 -11.23 3.18
C ALA A 9 2.52 -11.74 4.38
N PRO A 10 1.70 -10.91 5.05
CA PRO A 10 0.78 -11.37 6.09
C PRO A 10 -0.19 -12.47 5.62
N GLU A 11 -0.81 -12.30 4.44
CA GLU A 11 -1.74 -13.29 3.88
C GLU A 11 -1.03 -14.60 3.52
N ALA A 12 0.16 -14.51 2.92
CA ALA A 12 0.96 -15.70 2.62
C ALA A 12 1.37 -16.45 3.89
N ARG A 13 1.68 -15.75 4.99
CA ARG A 13 1.95 -16.38 6.30
C ARG A 13 0.73 -17.08 6.87
N ALA A 14 -0.45 -16.46 6.77
CA ALA A 14 -1.69 -17.09 7.21
C ALA A 14 -1.97 -18.38 6.42
N ALA A 15 -1.86 -18.32 5.08
CA ALA A 15 -2.01 -19.48 4.20
C ALA A 15 -0.94 -20.56 4.50
N TYR A 16 0.30 -20.15 4.75
CA TYR A 16 1.40 -21.04 5.14
C TYR A 16 1.08 -21.78 6.44
N GLY A 17 0.55 -21.11 7.47
CA GLY A 17 0.17 -21.75 8.73
C GLY A 17 -0.84 -22.88 8.53
N VAL A 18 -1.83 -22.68 7.66
CA VAL A 18 -2.82 -23.70 7.29
C VAL A 18 -2.16 -24.85 6.53
N PHE A 19 -1.33 -24.55 5.52
CA PHE A 19 -0.62 -25.56 4.74
C PHE A 19 0.37 -26.37 5.59
N ALA A 20 1.15 -25.74 6.47
CA ALA A 20 2.11 -26.41 7.33
C ALA A 20 1.43 -27.39 8.31
N THR A 21 0.22 -27.04 8.76
CA THR A 21 -0.62 -27.91 9.60
C THR A 21 -1.24 -29.06 8.80
N PHE A 22 -1.69 -28.77 7.57
CA PHE A 22 -2.39 -29.72 6.70
C PHE A 22 -1.77 -29.84 5.30
N PRO A 23 -0.52 -30.29 5.15
CA PRO A 23 0.22 -30.25 3.88
C PRO A 23 -0.30 -31.26 2.84
N ARG A 24 -1.36 -32.00 3.17
CA ARG A 24 -2.06 -32.95 2.28
C ARG A 24 -3.34 -32.37 1.71
N ARG A 25 -3.87 -31.28 2.26
CA ARG A 25 -5.11 -30.67 1.78
C ARG A 25 -4.79 -29.85 0.54
N ARG A 26 -5.24 -30.33 -0.63
CA ARG A 26 -5.08 -29.62 -1.91
C ARG A 26 -5.60 -28.18 -1.82
N SER A 27 -6.76 -27.96 -1.18
CA SER A 27 -7.29 -26.61 -0.96
C SER A 27 -6.36 -25.69 -0.15
N ALA A 28 -5.62 -26.21 0.84
CA ALA A 28 -4.68 -25.40 1.61
C ALA A 28 -3.45 -25.03 0.76
N ALA A 29 -2.98 -25.95 -0.08
CA ALA A 29 -1.89 -25.70 -1.01
C ALA A 29 -2.30 -24.74 -2.15
N ASP A 30 -3.51 -24.86 -2.68
CA ASP A 30 -4.00 -23.98 -3.75
C ASP A 30 -4.06 -22.53 -3.26
N VAL A 31 -4.62 -22.29 -2.06
CA VAL A 31 -4.64 -20.96 -1.43
C VAL A 31 -3.23 -20.44 -1.17
N LEU A 32 -2.31 -21.28 -0.69
CA LEU A 32 -0.92 -20.87 -0.48
C LEU A 32 -0.23 -20.50 -1.81
N ILE A 33 -0.41 -21.32 -2.85
CA ILE A 33 0.16 -21.06 -4.18
C ILE A 33 -0.37 -19.74 -4.73
N GLU A 34 -1.68 -19.47 -4.62
CA GLU A 34 -2.27 -18.20 -5.04
C GLU A 34 -1.58 -17.00 -4.38
N ARG A 35 -1.40 -17.04 -3.06
CA ARG A 35 -0.73 -15.94 -2.32
C ARG A 35 0.74 -15.79 -2.70
N ILE A 36 1.48 -16.90 -2.83
CA ILE A 36 2.90 -16.87 -3.25
C ILE A 36 3.02 -16.38 -4.70
N THR A 37 2.08 -16.70 -5.59
CA THR A 37 2.07 -16.20 -6.98
C THR A 37 1.93 -14.69 -7.04
N LEU A 38 1.08 -14.08 -6.20
CA LEU A 38 0.97 -12.63 -6.11
C LEU A 38 2.28 -11.98 -5.64
N MET A 39 2.92 -12.55 -4.60
CA MET A 39 4.25 -12.12 -4.15
C MET A 39 5.31 -12.27 -5.25
N GLN A 40 5.27 -13.37 -6.00
CA GLN A 40 6.23 -13.66 -7.07
C GLN A 40 6.08 -12.66 -8.21
N ALA A 41 4.86 -12.34 -8.64
CA ALA A 41 4.60 -11.34 -9.66
C ALA A 41 5.12 -9.96 -9.21
N TYR A 42 4.87 -9.59 -7.95
CA TYR A 42 5.38 -8.36 -7.36
C TYR A 42 6.92 -8.28 -7.37
N ALA A 43 7.58 -9.37 -6.97
CA ALA A 43 9.04 -9.46 -6.94
C ALA A 43 9.64 -9.48 -8.35
N ALA A 44 9.00 -10.16 -9.30
CA ALA A 44 9.47 -10.30 -10.68
C ALA A 44 9.53 -8.95 -11.42
N VAL A 45 8.53 -8.08 -11.20
CA VAL A 45 8.54 -6.71 -11.75
C VAL A 45 9.78 -5.93 -11.27
N ARG A 46 10.29 -6.23 -10.07
CA ARG A 46 11.42 -5.53 -9.44
C ARG A 46 12.77 -6.21 -9.62
N ALA A 47 12.78 -7.48 -10.04
CA ALA A 47 13.98 -8.28 -10.23
C ALA A 47 15.03 -7.66 -11.18
N PRO A 48 14.67 -6.92 -12.25
CA PRO A 48 15.66 -6.29 -13.12
C PRO A 48 16.49 -5.20 -12.43
N TYR A 49 15.98 -4.58 -11.37
CA TYR A 49 16.60 -3.42 -10.74
C TYR A 49 17.54 -3.77 -9.60
N THR A 50 17.37 -4.93 -8.94
CA THR A 50 18.23 -5.32 -7.83
C THR A 50 18.42 -6.83 -7.73
N ARG A 51 19.62 -7.25 -7.29
CA ARG A 51 19.92 -8.66 -7.02
C ARG A 51 19.03 -9.27 -5.94
N VAL A 52 18.64 -8.48 -4.93
CA VAL A 52 17.81 -8.96 -3.81
C VAL A 52 16.41 -9.33 -4.29
N TRP A 53 15.80 -8.52 -5.17
CA TRP A 53 14.51 -8.85 -5.79
C TRP A 53 14.58 -10.04 -6.75
N MET A 54 15.69 -10.19 -7.49
CA MET A 54 15.94 -11.35 -8.34
C MET A 54 16.01 -12.66 -7.53
N GLU A 55 16.74 -12.64 -6.40
CA GLU A 55 16.84 -13.78 -5.49
C GLU A 55 15.48 -14.11 -4.85
N ALA A 56 14.74 -13.11 -4.38
CA ALA A 56 13.40 -13.31 -3.81
C ALA A 56 12.41 -13.89 -4.84
N ALA A 57 12.38 -13.36 -6.07
CA ALA A 57 11.53 -13.88 -7.13
C ALA A 57 11.84 -15.34 -7.48
N SER A 58 13.13 -15.70 -7.52
CA SER A 58 13.57 -17.08 -7.75
C SER A 58 13.14 -18.03 -6.63
N GLN A 59 13.29 -17.62 -5.37
CA GLN A 59 12.86 -18.43 -4.22
C GLN A 59 11.35 -18.64 -4.18
N LEU A 60 10.55 -17.63 -4.53
CA LEU A 60 9.10 -17.75 -4.59
C LEU A 60 8.64 -18.71 -5.71
N THR A 61 9.31 -18.71 -6.87
CA THR A 61 9.08 -19.73 -7.91
C THR A 61 9.37 -21.13 -7.38
N GLY A 62 10.50 -21.33 -6.70
CA GLY A 62 10.84 -22.62 -6.08
C GLY A 62 9.84 -23.05 -5.01
N ALA A 63 9.28 -22.12 -4.24
CA ALA A 63 8.25 -22.40 -3.25
C ALA A 63 6.92 -22.85 -3.89
N ILE A 64 6.52 -22.26 -5.02
CA ILE A 64 5.34 -22.71 -5.78
C ILE A 64 5.53 -24.16 -6.27
N GLU A 65 6.69 -24.46 -6.84
CA GLU A 65 7.01 -25.81 -7.34
C GLU A 65 7.06 -26.84 -6.21
N ALA A 66 7.72 -26.51 -5.10
CA ALA A 66 7.81 -27.38 -3.92
C ALA A 66 6.44 -27.67 -3.31
N THR A 67 5.55 -26.67 -3.26
CA THR A 67 4.18 -26.83 -2.76
C THR A 67 3.36 -27.76 -3.64
N ARG A 68 3.44 -27.61 -4.97
CA ARG A 68 2.78 -28.53 -5.92
C ARG A 68 3.28 -29.97 -5.75
N ALA A 69 4.60 -30.16 -5.72
CA ALA A 69 5.21 -31.47 -5.53
C ALA A 69 4.76 -32.13 -4.21
N ALA A 70 4.66 -31.36 -3.12
CA ALA A 70 4.27 -31.87 -1.81
C ALA A 70 2.83 -32.41 -1.75
N VAL A 71 1.90 -31.83 -2.51
CA VAL A 71 0.50 -32.27 -2.61
C VAL A 71 0.37 -33.53 -3.44
N ASP A 72 1.11 -33.61 -4.55
CA ASP A 72 1.02 -34.74 -5.49
C ASP A 72 1.80 -35.98 -4.99
N THR A 73 2.64 -35.83 -3.96
CA THR A 73 3.45 -36.93 -3.45
C THR A 73 2.63 -37.97 -2.68
N PRO A 74 2.81 -39.28 -2.95
CA PRO A 74 2.16 -40.39 -2.26
C PRO A 74 2.28 -40.36 -0.72
N LEU A 75 1.31 -41.00 -0.04
CA LEU A 75 1.21 -40.99 1.42
C LEU A 75 2.42 -41.63 2.12
N ILE A 76 2.91 -42.75 1.58
CA ILE A 76 3.89 -43.63 2.25
C ILE A 76 5.31 -43.05 2.19
N SER A 77 5.66 -42.33 1.12
CA SER A 77 7.01 -41.78 0.91
C SER A 77 7.10 -40.25 1.02
N GLY A 78 5.96 -39.54 1.13
CA GLY A 78 5.94 -38.08 0.97
C GLY A 78 6.17 -37.22 2.21
N ARG A 79 6.44 -37.82 3.37
CA ARG A 79 6.73 -37.05 4.59
C ARG A 79 7.96 -36.12 4.46
N PRO A 80 9.14 -36.57 3.97
CA PRO A 80 10.29 -35.70 3.79
C PRO A 80 10.02 -34.58 2.79
N ILE A 81 9.34 -34.88 1.68
CA ILE A 81 9.02 -33.89 0.64
C ILE A 81 8.11 -32.79 1.20
N ARG A 82 7.07 -33.16 1.96
CA ARG A 82 6.18 -32.18 2.61
C ARG A 82 6.91 -31.30 3.63
N ARG A 83 7.85 -31.85 4.39
CA ARG A 83 8.68 -31.06 5.33
C ARG A 83 9.60 -30.08 4.60
N ALA A 84 10.23 -30.54 3.52
CA ALA A 84 11.07 -29.69 2.69
C ALA A 84 10.27 -28.55 2.07
N ALA A 85 9.07 -28.81 1.56
CA ALA A 85 8.21 -27.76 0.99
C ALA A 85 7.83 -26.70 2.03
N VAL A 86 7.49 -27.10 3.26
CA VAL A 86 7.20 -26.14 4.36
C VAL A 86 8.41 -25.24 4.64
N ALA A 87 9.62 -25.81 4.70
CA ALA A 87 10.84 -25.02 4.90
C ALA A 87 11.12 -24.06 3.74
N ILE A 88 11.02 -24.54 2.49
CA ILE A 88 11.24 -23.73 1.29
C ILE A 88 10.26 -22.55 1.23
N VAL A 89 8.98 -22.79 1.57
CA VAL A 89 7.96 -21.73 1.57
C VAL A 89 8.28 -20.65 2.59
N VAL A 90 8.61 -21.01 3.84
CA VAL A 90 8.90 -19.99 4.86
C VAL A 90 10.16 -19.19 4.52
N ASP A 91 11.19 -19.84 3.97
CA ASP A 91 12.40 -19.17 3.52
C ASP A 91 12.12 -18.16 2.40
N ALA A 92 11.29 -18.55 1.43
CA ALA A 92 10.89 -17.66 0.34
C ALA A 92 10.06 -16.45 0.83
N ILE A 93 9.16 -16.64 1.80
CA ILE A 93 8.41 -15.54 2.42
C ILE A 93 9.37 -14.57 3.12
N VAL A 94 10.32 -15.09 3.90
CA VAL A 94 11.32 -14.27 4.60
C VAL A 94 12.24 -13.53 3.63
N ALA A 95 12.63 -14.14 2.52
CA ALA A 95 13.43 -13.49 1.48
C ALA A 95 12.67 -12.33 0.82
N PHE A 96 11.38 -12.51 0.54
CA PHE A 96 10.51 -11.44 0.04
C PHE A 96 10.42 -10.28 1.04
N GLU A 97 10.18 -10.56 2.32
CA GLU A 97 10.09 -9.53 3.36
C GLU A 97 11.41 -8.76 3.51
N LYS A 98 12.55 -9.45 3.46
CA LYS A 98 13.88 -8.80 3.48
C LYS A 98 14.11 -7.94 2.24
N ALA A 99 13.68 -8.40 1.07
CA ALA A 99 13.74 -7.62 -0.16
C ALA A 99 12.87 -6.36 -0.04
N HIS A 100 11.69 -6.49 0.55
CA HIS A 100 10.75 -5.41 0.77
C HIS A 100 11.27 -4.39 1.80
N SER A 101 11.79 -4.86 2.95
CA SER A 101 12.32 -3.97 4.00
C SER A 101 13.58 -3.21 3.55
N ARG A 102 14.40 -3.81 2.68
CA ARG A 102 15.57 -3.15 2.07
C ARG A 102 15.23 -2.20 0.93
N TYR A 103 13.99 -2.27 0.42
CA TYR A 103 13.52 -1.41 -0.66
C TYR A 103 12.84 -0.13 -0.13
N LEU A 104 12.50 -0.08 1.15
CA LEU A 104 12.28 1.20 1.82
C LEU A 104 13.66 1.84 2.02
N PRO A 105 13.98 2.95 1.36
CA PRO A 105 15.29 3.57 1.51
C PRO A 105 15.46 4.05 2.94
N HIS A 106 16.62 3.76 3.53
CA HIS A 106 16.99 4.20 4.87
C HIS A 106 18.41 4.76 4.84
N ASP A 107 18.71 5.72 5.71
CA ASP A 107 20.06 6.25 5.90
C ASP A 107 20.96 5.29 6.70
N ASP A 108 22.24 5.65 6.85
CA ASP A 108 23.23 4.90 7.64
C ASP A 108 22.85 4.75 9.13
N HIS A 109 21.85 5.50 9.60
CA HIS A 109 21.32 5.45 10.95
C HIS A 109 20.01 4.64 11.05
N GLY A 110 19.56 4.01 9.95
CA GLY A 110 18.33 3.24 9.91
C GLY A 110 17.06 4.10 9.96
N ARG A 111 17.16 5.40 9.61
CA ARG A 111 16.00 6.29 9.47
C ARG A 111 15.45 6.14 8.07
N TYR A 112 14.13 6.05 7.95
CA TYR A 112 13.47 6.01 6.65
C TYR A 112 13.74 7.30 5.85
N THR A 113 14.20 7.17 4.62
CA THR A 113 14.61 8.27 3.74
C THR A 113 14.16 8.01 2.30
N PRO A 114 12.85 8.14 1.97
CA PRO A 114 12.33 8.01 0.61
C PRO A 114 13.13 8.88 -0.37
N GLU A 115 13.33 8.42 -1.61
CA GLU A 115 13.83 9.33 -2.64
C GLU A 115 12.80 10.47 -2.78
N PRO A 116 13.23 11.74 -2.86
CA PRO A 116 12.30 12.86 -2.94
C PRO A 116 11.23 12.66 -4.02
N GLY A 117 9.95 12.74 -3.63
CA GLY A 117 8.82 12.57 -4.54
C GLY A 117 8.47 11.12 -4.92
N THR A 118 9.01 10.11 -4.22
CA THR A 118 8.77 8.68 -4.53
C THR A 118 8.06 7.91 -3.44
N GLU A 119 7.78 8.54 -2.30
CA GLU A 119 7.16 7.87 -1.15
C GLU A 119 5.73 7.38 -1.47
N TYR A 120 4.99 8.18 -2.26
CA TYR A 120 3.61 7.89 -2.65
C TYR A 120 3.42 8.14 -4.14
N ASP A 121 2.46 7.42 -4.74
CA ASP A 121 2.12 7.54 -6.17
C ASP A 121 1.51 8.91 -6.54
N PHE A 122 1.11 9.70 -5.55
CA PHE A 122 0.50 11.02 -5.70
C PHE A 122 0.77 11.90 -4.47
N SER A 123 0.70 13.21 -4.65
CA SER A 123 0.86 14.24 -3.61
C SER A 123 -0.48 14.76 -3.09
N VAL A 124 -0.46 15.53 -1.99
CA VAL A 124 -1.67 16.22 -1.49
C VAL A 124 -2.20 17.21 -2.53
N SER A 125 -1.31 17.87 -3.27
CA SER A 125 -1.68 18.71 -4.43
C SER A 125 -2.48 17.92 -5.47
N ASP A 126 -2.09 16.67 -5.77
CA ASP A 126 -2.81 15.84 -6.74
C ASP A 126 -4.21 15.50 -6.24
N VAL A 127 -4.37 15.22 -4.93
CA VAL A 127 -5.69 15.01 -4.30
C VAL A 127 -6.56 16.25 -4.48
N GLY A 128 -6.05 17.45 -4.20
CA GLY A 128 -6.79 18.70 -4.39
C GLY A 128 -7.20 18.93 -5.85
N ARG A 129 -6.30 18.69 -6.80
CA ARG A 129 -6.59 18.81 -8.25
C ARG A 129 -7.64 17.81 -8.72
N ALA A 130 -7.59 16.58 -8.23
CA ALA A 130 -8.59 15.58 -8.53
C ALA A 130 -9.94 15.92 -7.88
N ALA A 131 -9.95 16.45 -6.65
CA ALA A 131 -11.17 16.85 -5.96
C ALA A 131 -11.92 17.98 -6.69
N VAL A 132 -11.23 18.99 -7.20
CA VAL A 132 -11.90 20.08 -7.94
C VAL A 132 -12.51 19.62 -9.27
N GLN A 133 -11.95 18.59 -9.91
CA GLN A 133 -12.58 17.96 -11.08
C GLN A 133 -13.94 17.32 -10.74
N ILE A 134 -14.10 16.83 -9.50
CA ILE A 134 -15.36 16.28 -8.99
C ILE A 134 -16.31 17.41 -8.56
N LEU A 135 -15.80 18.46 -7.93
CA LEU A 135 -16.60 19.61 -7.46
C LEU A 135 -17.26 20.37 -8.62
N GLY A 136 -16.55 20.51 -9.74
CA GLY A 136 -17.11 21.06 -10.98
C GLY A 136 -16.21 22.13 -11.63
N PRO A 137 -16.61 22.65 -12.80
CA PRO A 137 -15.77 23.49 -13.65
C PRO A 137 -15.45 24.87 -13.06
N VAL A 138 -16.23 25.32 -12.08
CA VAL A 138 -16.04 26.59 -11.36
C VAL A 138 -15.09 26.45 -10.18
N TRP A 139 -14.56 25.26 -9.90
CA TRP A 139 -13.60 25.05 -8.82
C TRP A 139 -12.18 24.97 -9.37
N HIS A 140 -11.25 25.54 -8.63
CA HIS A 140 -9.83 25.53 -8.96
C HIS A 140 -8.99 25.09 -7.76
N ALA A 141 -7.87 24.44 -8.04
CA ALA A 141 -6.92 24.01 -7.03
C ALA A 141 -5.52 24.53 -7.39
N GLU A 142 -4.89 25.20 -6.42
CA GLU A 142 -3.48 25.59 -6.48
C GLU A 142 -2.66 24.72 -5.53
N SER A 143 -1.46 24.34 -5.96
CA SER A 143 -0.54 23.63 -5.08
C SER A 143 0.04 24.61 -4.07
N THR A 144 0.12 24.22 -2.80
CA THR A 144 0.98 24.94 -1.85
C THR A 144 2.45 24.74 -2.23
N PRO A 145 3.37 25.54 -1.68
CA PRO A 145 4.80 25.31 -1.85
C PRO A 145 5.18 23.85 -1.55
N TRP A 146 6.03 23.29 -2.41
CA TRP A 146 6.54 21.91 -2.32
C TRP A 146 5.48 20.79 -2.42
N GLY A 147 4.23 21.08 -2.79
CA GLY A 147 3.20 20.07 -3.07
C GLY A 147 2.65 19.35 -1.83
N VAL A 148 2.99 19.83 -0.63
CA VAL A 148 2.56 19.25 0.66
C VAL A 148 1.10 19.56 1.02
N GLY A 149 0.43 20.37 0.19
CA GLY A 149 -0.95 20.80 0.36
C GLY A 149 -1.55 21.31 -0.96
N ALA A 150 -2.84 21.63 -0.90
CA ALA A 150 -3.57 22.26 -2.00
C ALA A 150 -4.51 23.34 -1.46
N TYR A 151 -4.64 24.47 -2.13
CA TYR A 151 -5.67 25.46 -1.86
C TYR A 151 -6.79 25.31 -2.88
N LEU A 152 -8.01 25.05 -2.42
CA LEU A 152 -9.21 24.81 -3.22
C LEU A 152 -10.13 26.02 -3.11
N GLN A 153 -10.54 26.58 -4.23
CA GLN A 153 -11.33 27.82 -4.25
C GLN A 153 -12.38 27.77 -5.36
N LEU A 154 -13.56 28.34 -5.06
CA LEU A 154 -14.59 28.61 -6.06
C LEU A 154 -14.18 29.85 -6.88
N GLN A 155 -14.37 29.78 -8.19
CA GLN A 155 -14.09 30.87 -9.10
C GLN A 155 -14.83 32.14 -8.67
N ASP A 156 -14.10 33.25 -8.60
CA ASP A 156 -14.56 34.59 -8.20
C ASP A 156 -14.84 34.79 -6.70
N GLU A 157 -14.59 33.79 -5.85
CA GLU A 157 -14.59 33.96 -4.39
C GLU A 157 -13.20 34.37 -3.87
N SER A 158 -13.17 35.17 -2.80
CA SER A 158 -11.94 35.46 -2.06
C SER A 158 -11.54 34.33 -1.12
N ASP A 159 -12.51 33.47 -0.81
CA ASP A 159 -12.43 32.50 0.25
C ASP A 159 -12.24 31.09 -0.35
N GLY A 160 -11.73 30.17 0.46
CA GLY A 160 -11.36 28.83 0.01
C GLY A 160 -10.96 27.90 1.15
N TYR A 161 -10.44 26.74 0.77
CA TYR A 161 -10.10 25.66 1.68
C TYR A 161 -8.67 25.18 1.44
N LEU A 162 -7.83 25.22 2.48
CA LEU A 162 -6.51 24.62 2.49
C LEU A 162 -6.59 23.14 2.85
N LEU A 163 -6.26 22.26 1.91
CA LEU A 163 -6.01 20.84 2.12
C LEU A 163 -4.56 20.61 2.56
N ALA A 164 -4.36 19.98 3.72
CA ALA A 164 -3.04 19.69 4.28
C ALA A 164 -3.07 18.42 5.16
N VAL A 165 -1.89 17.97 5.60
CA VAL A 165 -1.72 16.82 6.49
C VAL A 165 -1.19 17.29 7.84
N ASP A 166 -1.78 16.79 8.93
CA ASP A 166 -1.40 17.21 10.28
C ASP A 166 -0.13 16.48 10.72
N THR A 167 0.98 17.21 10.78
CA THR A 167 2.28 16.65 11.17
C THR A 167 2.64 16.95 12.62
N GLU A 168 1.83 17.71 13.37
CA GLU A 168 2.19 18.20 14.71
C GLU A 168 1.09 17.99 15.76
N GLY A 169 1.52 17.71 17.00
CA GLY A 169 0.79 18.15 18.20
C GLY A 169 -0.09 17.13 18.91
N ASP A 170 -0.88 16.32 18.19
CA ASP A 170 -1.80 15.36 18.81
C ASP A 170 -1.61 13.93 18.26
N PRO A 171 -1.23 12.94 19.11
CA PRO A 171 -1.10 11.55 18.69
C PRO A 171 -2.38 10.94 18.08
N SER A 172 -3.55 11.53 18.33
CA SER A 172 -4.83 11.05 17.81
C SER A 172 -5.18 11.54 16.41
N THR A 173 -4.50 12.58 15.91
CA THR A 173 -4.72 13.15 14.56
C THR A 173 -3.44 13.20 13.72
N HIS A 174 -2.34 12.64 14.22
CA HIS A 174 -1.05 12.68 13.55
C HIS A 174 -1.08 11.89 12.24
N GLY A 175 -0.82 12.58 11.13
CA GLY A 175 -0.87 12.04 9.79
C GLY A 175 -2.24 12.15 9.11
N ASP A 176 -3.25 12.72 9.77
CA ASP A 176 -4.58 12.88 9.20
C ASP A 176 -4.61 14.00 8.17
N LEU A 177 -5.35 13.76 7.09
CA LEU A 177 -5.69 14.78 6.11
C LEU A 177 -6.76 15.72 6.70
N TYR A 178 -6.63 17.01 6.48
CA TYR A 178 -7.62 17.99 6.94
C TYR A 178 -7.82 19.14 5.95
N LEU A 179 -8.96 19.80 6.06
CA LEU A 179 -9.29 21.06 5.38
C LEU A 179 -9.29 22.21 6.39
N VAL A 180 -8.79 23.37 6.01
CA VAL A 180 -8.90 24.62 6.77
C VAL A 180 -9.63 25.66 5.95
N ASP A 181 -10.66 26.28 6.52
CA ASP A 181 -11.27 27.48 5.93
C ASP A 181 -10.42 28.74 6.22
N ASP A 182 -10.75 29.88 5.62
CA ASP A 182 -9.99 31.12 5.86
C ASP A 182 -10.20 31.69 7.27
N MET A 183 -11.18 31.20 8.02
CA MET A 183 -11.38 31.51 9.43
C MET A 183 -10.45 30.70 10.35
N GLY A 184 -9.70 29.75 9.78
CA GLY A 184 -8.75 28.89 10.50
C GLY A 184 -9.39 27.65 11.12
N SER A 185 -10.67 27.37 10.84
CA SER A 185 -11.38 26.19 11.34
C SER A 185 -10.89 24.94 10.62
N ARG A 186 -10.45 23.93 11.37
CA ARG A 186 -9.94 22.67 10.83
C ARG A 186 -11.03 21.61 10.82
N THR A 187 -11.23 20.99 9.67
CA THR A 187 -12.08 19.80 9.50
C THR A 187 -11.21 18.61 9.14
N TYR A 188 -11.04 17.68 10.08
CA TYR A 188 -10.24 16.47 9.90
C TYR A 188 -10.99 15.40 9.10
N LEU A 189 -10.24 14.62 8.33
CA LEU A 189 -10.69 13.49 7.52
C LEU A 189 -10.07 12.21 8.09
N PRO A 190 -10.52 11.70 9.25
CA PRO A 190 -9.87 10.60 9.96
C PRO A 190 -9.95 9.24 9.22
N GLU A 191 -10.79 9.14 8.20
CA GLU A 191 -10.89 7.96 7.33
C GLU A 191 -9.92 8.01 6.14
N ALA A 192 -9.23 9.14 5.92
CA ALA A 192 -8.33 9.34 4.80
C ALA A 192 -6.96 8.68 5.07
N CYS A 193 -6.56 7.75 4.21
CA CYS A 193 -5.25 7.15 4.22
C CYS A 193 -4.61 7.18 2.83
N ALA A 194 -3.28 7.36 2.77
CA ALA A 194 -2.54 7.31 1.50
C ALA A 194 -2.78 6.00 0.72
N SER A 195 -3.12 4.90 1.41
CA SER A 195 -3.44 3.62 0.77
C SER A 195 -4.78 3.57 0.04
N ASP A 196 -5.69 4.51 0.29
CA ASP A 196 -7.03 4.52 -0.34
C ASP A 196 -6.95 4.87 -1.83
N GLY A 197 -5.86 5.53 -2.21
CA GLY A 197 -5.60 5.95 -3.57
C GLY A 197 -6.27 7.28 -3.93
N LEU A 198 -5.76 7.90 -4.99
CA LEU A 198 -6.14 9.24 -5.42
C LEU A 198 -7.67 9.41 -5.65
N PRO A 199 -8.40 8.50 -6.32
CA PRO A 199 -9.83 8.70 -6.57
C PRO A 199 -10.69 8.75 -5.30
N ALA A 200 -10.43 7.86 -4.33
CA ALA A 200 -11.18 7.79 -3.08
C ALA A 200 -10.94 9.03 -2.21
N LEU A 201 -9.67 9.45 -2.10
CA LEU A 201 -9.30 10.66 -1.38
C LEU A 201 -9.89 11.93 -2.03
N ALA A 202 -9.89 12.00 -3.36
CA ALA A 202 -10.48 13.11 -4.09
C ALA A 202 -12.00 13.24 -3.85
N GLU A 203 -12.72 12.11 -3.85
CA GLU A 203 -14.16 12.08 -3.59
C GLU A 203 -14.49 12.48 -2.14
N LEU A 204 -13.71 12.01 -1.18
CA LEU A 204 -13.84 12.38 0.23
C LEU A 204 -13.63 13.88 0.45
N VAL A 205 -12.57 14.45 -0.14
CA VAL A 205 -12.29 15.88 -0.08
C VAL A 205 -13.42 16.68 -0.74
N ALA A 206 -13.85 16.31 -1.94
CA ALA A 206 -14.93 17.00 -2.65
C ALA A 206 -16.26 16.96 -1.86
N THR A 207 -16.59 15.81 -1.25
CA THR A 207 -17.79 15.67 -0.43
C THR A 207 -17.72 16.56 0.81
N THR A 208 -16.55 16.63 1.45
CA THR A 208 -16.37 17.47 2.64
C THR A 208 -16.44 18.95 2.30
N VAL A 209 -15.81 19.39 1.21
CA VAL A 209 -15.89 20.78 0.74
C VAL A 209 -17.34 21.19 0.46
N ARG A 210 -18.15 20.33 -0.19
CA ARG A 210 -19.58 20.60 -0.38
C ARG A 210 -20.32 20.75 0.95
N GLY A 211 -20.07 19.85 1.90
CA GLY A 211 -20.70 19.90 3.21
C GLY A 211 -20.36 21.17 4.00
N LEU A 212 -19.13 21.68 3.88
CA LEU A 212 -18.72 22.95 4.49
C LEU A 212 -19.33 24.15 3.78
N ASN A 213 -19.37 24.11 2.44
CA ASN A 213 -19.93 25.19 1.63
C ASN A 213 -21.45 25.35 1.82
N ASP A 214 -22.18 24.25 1.97
CA ASP A 214 -23.62 24.27 2.22
C ASP A 214 -23.98 24.72 3.66
N ALA A 215 -23.00 24.74 4.57
CA ALA A 215 -23.18 25.14 5.97
C ALA A 215 -22.90 26.64 6.22
N ASN A 216 -22.25 27.32 5.27
CA ASN A 216 -21.95 28.76 5.29
C ASN A 216 -23.06 29.57 4.58
#